data_AF-A0A6G3XQJ7-F1
#
_entry.id   AF-A0A6G3XQJ7-F1
#
_cell.length_a   1.000
_cell.length_b   1.000
_cell.length_c   1.000
_cell.angle_alpha   90.00
_cell.angle_beta   90.00
_cell.angle_gamma   90.00
#
_symmetry.space_group_name_H-M   'P 1'
#
loop_
_entity.id
_entity.type
_entity.pdbx_description
1 polymer ?
#
loop_
_entity_poly.entity_id
_entity_poly.type
_entity_poly.pdbx_seq_one_letter_code
_entity_poly.pdbx_strand_id
1 'polypeptide(L)' 'AEPLLTPAEVATMFRVDPKTVTRWAKAGKLTSIRTLGGHRRYREAEVRALLAGIPQQRSEA' A
#
# COMPACT_ATOMS: atom_id res chain seq x y z
N ALA A 1 -12.46 -6.78 -11.20
CA ALA A 1 -11.68 -7.03 -9.97
C ALA A 1 -10.62 -5.94 -9.85
N GLU A 2 -10.44 -5.33 -8.68
CA GLU A 2 -9.42 -4.30 -8.48
C GLU A 2 -8.03 -4.94 -8.39
N PRO A 3 -7.03 -4.46 -9.16
CA PRO A 3 -5.68 -5.03 -9.13
C PRO A 3 -4.96 -4.75 -7.82
N LEU A 4 -4.23 -5.77 -7.33
CA LEU A 4 -3.56 -5.76 -6.04
C LEU A 4 -2.06 -6.00 -6.20
N LEU A 5 -1.28 -5.13 -5.58
CA LEU A 5 0.18 -5.20 -5.54
C LEU A 5 0.68 -5.91 -4.28
N THR A 6 1.77 -6.63 -4.43
CA THR A 6 2.58 -7.20 -3.35
C THR A 6 3.42 -6.12 -2.65
N PRO A 7 3.95 -6.39 -1.45
CA PRO A 7 4.85 -5.45 -0.79
C PRO A 7 6.11 -5.15 -1.60
N ALA A 8 6.61 -6.13 -2.35
CA ALA A 8 7.80 -5.96 -3.19
C ALA A 8 7.53 -5.03 -4.38
N GLU A 9 6.40 -5.17 -5.06
CA GLU A 9 6.04 -4.28 -6.18
C GLU A 9 5.89 -2.83 -5.73
N VAL A 10 5.19 -2.60 -4.60
CA VAL A 10 5.07 -1.25 -4.01
C VAL A 10 6.44 -0.70 -3.62
N ALA A 11 7.29 -1.53 -3.00
CA ALA A 11 8.63 -1.13 -2.59
C ALA A 11 9.49 -0.69 -3.79
N THR A 12 9.44 -1.43 -4.89
CA THR A 12 10.11 -1.09 -6.15
C THR A 12 9.63 0.26 -6.70
N MET A 13 8.32 0.52 -6.69
CA MET A 13 7.75 1.77 -7.18
C MET A 13 8.22 2.98 -6.37
N PHE A 14 8.25 2.85 -5.04
CA PHE A 14 8.70 3.93 -4.15
C PHE A 14 10.22 3.95 -3.92
N ARG A 15 10.98 3.00 -4.49
CA ARG A 15 12.42 2.81 -4.26
C ARG A 15 12.79 2.70 -2.78
N VAL A 16 12.02 1.92 -2.03
CA VAL A 16 12.23 1.64 -0.61
C VAL A 16 12.35 0.14 -0.36
N ASP A 17 12.66 -0.24 0.88
CA ASP A 17 12.62 -1.64 1.31
C ASP A 17 11.16 -2.12 1.57
N PRO A 18 10.79 -3.38 1.24
CA PRO A 18 9.44 -3.93 1.52
C PRO A 18 9.01 -3.88 3.00
N LYS A 19 9.96 -3.90 3.94
CA LYS A 19 9.68 -3.72 5.38
C LYS A 19 9.20 -2.29 5.66
N THR A 20 9.66 -1.30 4.89
CA THR A 20 9.17 0.09 4.98
C THR A 20 7.71 0.17 4.54
N VAL A 21 7.33 -0.47 3.44
CA VAL A 21 5.92 -0.56 3.02
C VAL A 21 5.05 -1.21 4.08
N THR A 22 5.55 -2.31 4.68
CA THR A 22 4.86 -2.98 5.80
C THR A 22 4.70 -2.06 7.02
N ARG A 23 5.70 -1.20 7.30
CA ARG A 23 5.60 -0.19 8.37
C ARG A 23 4.56 0.88 8.04
N TRP A 24 4.47 1.35 6.80
CA TRP A 24 3.41 2.28 6.37
C TRP A 24 2.03 1.70 6.60
N ALA A 25 1.83 0.43 6.25
CA ALA A 25 0.58 -0.27 6.49
C ALA A 25 0.25 -0.38 7.99
N LYS A 26 1.23 -0.69 8.84
CA LYS A 26 1.05 -0.72 10.30
C LYS A 26 0.74 0.68 10.88
N ALA A 27 1.34 1.72 10.32
CA ALA A 27 1.13 3.10 10.72
C ALA A 27 -0.15 3.73 10.13
N GLY A 28 -0.96 2.96 9.39
CA GLY A 28 -2.18 3.46 8.75
C GLY A 28 -1.94 4.45 7.60
N LYS A 29 -0.71 4.51 7.05
CA LYS A 29 -0.34 5.39 5.93
C LYS A 29 -0.65 4.80 4.57
N LEU A 30 -0.93 3.50 4.52
CA LEU A 30 -1.25 2.75 3.31
C LEU A 30 -2.21 1.63 3.66
N THR A 31 -3.38 1.60 3.03
CA THR A 31 -4.39 0.56 3.30
C THR A 31 -3.89 -0.79 2.81
N SER A 32 -4.01 -1.83 3.64
CA SER A 32 -3.58 -3.17 3.27
C SER A 32 -4.69 -4.20 3.43
N ILE A 33 -4.83 -5.05 2.42
CA ILE A 33 -5.64 -6.25 2.44
C ILE A 33 -4.72 -7.43 2.83
N ARG A 34 -5.25 -8.42 3.56
CA ARG A 34 -4.50 -9.63 3.90
C ARG A 34 -5.04 -10.82 3.11
N THR A 35 -4.13 -11.65 2.60
CA THR A 35 -4.51 -12.98 2.08
C THR A 35 -4.80 -13.93 3.23
N LEU A 36 -5.36 -15.12 2.91
CA LEU A 36 -5.58 -16.18 3.90
C LEU A 36 -4.28 -16.62 4.62
N GLY A 37 -3.12 -16.48 3.95
CA GLY A 37 -1.80 -16.74 4.53
C GLY A 37 -1.17 -15.56 5.28
N GLY A 38 -1.90 -14.45 5.47
CA GLY A 38 -1.43 -13.28 6.22
C GLY A 38 -0.51 -12.33 5.45
N HIS A 39 -0.21 -12.60 4.18
CA HIS A 39 0.58 -11.70 3.34
C HIS A 39 -0.23 -10.44 2.99
N ARG A 40 0.43 -9.28 3.01
CA ARG A 40 -0.22 -8.01 2.66
C ARG A 40 -0.32 -7.83 1.16
N ARG A 41 -1.41 -7.20 0.74
CA ARG A 41 -1.69 -6.73 -0.61
C ARG A 41 -2.18 -5.28 -0.55
N TYR A 42 -1.89 -4.51 -1.58
CA TYR A 42 -2.18 -3.08 -1.65
C TYR A 42 -2.96 -2.77 -2.91
N ARG A 43 -3.95 -1.87 -2.83
CA ARG A 43 -4.69 -1.45 -4.02
C ARG A 43 -3.77 -0.67 -4.93
N GLU A 44 -3.72 -1.05 -6.20
CA GLU A 44 -2.88 -0.37 -7.18
C GLU A 44 -3.29 1.12 -7.32
N ALA A 45 -4.59 1.42 -7.28
CA ALA A 45 -5.11 2.78 -7.42
C ALA A 45 -4.61 3.71 -6.29
N GLU A 46 -4.64 3.26 -5.04
CA GLU A 46 -4.15 4.01 -3.88
C GLU A 46 -2.63 4.24 -3.96
N VAL A 47 -1.87 3.19 -4.31
CA VAL A 47 -0.42 3.29 -4.51
C VAL A 47 -0.06 4.30 -5.59
N ARG A 48 -0.76 4.27 -6.73
CA ARG A 48 -0.56 5.22 -7.83
C ARG A 48 -0.94 6.66 -7.44
N ALA A 49 -2.01 6.84 -6.67
CA ALA A 49 -2.41 8.16 -6.17
C ALA A 49 -1.32 8.76 -5.25
N LEU A 50 -0.73 7.95 -4.36
CA LEU A 50 0.37 8.37 -3.50
C LEU A 50 1.65 8.71 -4.29
N LEU A 51 1.96 7.99 -5.37
CA LEU A 51 3.08 8.32 -6.26
C LEU A 51 2.86 9.64 -7.00
N ALA A 52 1.61 9.97 -7.33
CA ALA A 52 1.25 11.25 -7.94
C ALA A 52 1.30 12.44 -6.95
N GLY A 53 1.68 12.19 -5.69
CA GLY A 53 1.73 13.23 -4.66
C GLY A 53 0.34 13.70 -4.21
N ILE A 54 -0.73 12.95 -4.53
CA ILE A 54 -2.08 13.24 -4.07
C ILE A 54 -2.23 12.62 -2.67
N PRO A 55 -2.21 13.42 -1.59
CA PRO A 55 -2.45 12.87 -0.26
C PRO A 55 -3.94 12.50 -0.21
N GLN A 56 -4.27 11.22 -0.01
CA GLN A 56 -5.66 10.87 0.29
C GLN A 56 -6.02 11.45 1.65
N GLN A 57 -6.98 12.39 1.66
CA GLN A 57 -7.65 12.80 2.89
C GLN A 57 -8.39 11.57 3.45
N ARG A 58 -8.07 11.25 4.70
CA ARG A 58 -8.70 10.16 5.44
C ARG A 58 -10.19 10.49 5.59
N SER A 59 -11.07 9.64 5.06
CA SER A 59 -12.45 9.56 5.53
C SER A 59 -12.40 8.85 6.88
N GLU A 60 -12.59 9.61 7.96
CA GLU A 60 -12.78 9.04 9.29
C GLU A 60 -14.12 8.30 9.33
N ALA A 61 -14.09 7.07 9.83
CA ALA A 61 -15.25 6.28 10.23
C ALA A 61 -14.95 5.70 11.61
#